data_AF-A0A6A6V5W3-F1
#
_entry.id   AF-A0A6A6V5W3-F1
#
_cell.length_a   1.000
_cell.length_b   1.000
_cell.length_c   1.000
_cell.angle_alpha   90.00
_cell.angle_beta   90.00
_cell.angle_gamma   90.00
#
_symmetry.space_group_name_H-M   'P 1'
#
loop_
_entity.id
_entity.type
_entity.pdbx_description
1 polymer ?
#
loop_
_entity_poly.entity_id
_entity_poly.type
_entity_poly.pdbx_seq_one_letter_code
_entity_poly.pdbx_strand_id
1 'polypeptide(L)'
;MKRSLFHLDPDTDSSPETNRKRLTPLFPKPPVPKIIRRERNRVRERPILVSESDCGSYASATSKTTFDLYHAIIWHPNLFFAFVLSLDPQALFDLYAIDKEFHWRLNKYNTSILHDYVKAHARDAGEILTWTQYPKLQTLDPELRPTAQRRHLAREGPSFRWLKMVIYRDSVVRQILTCLALDGHRVPRATARAVLKYWVVMEKRTQALREAYVKSSFWTDADILLFHFFLLKLDMRFSDPIRGYGGCELARLLLTQRSMVVLRDVLSGKINLTYWVLVPIVAKTYEHEELNLDEHPDLDDDEGLGVDPSYWGTMTNEEWVAEGPKMDSAVDVVVAEGVRRGLNAHRYLLDWMLYGYVDLEMGRNLPVPRLERDGRGVVVPREGRPLEGEIEKWVEKLDEEYGV
;
A
#
# COMPACT_ATOMS: atom_id res chain seq x y z
N MET A 1 37.73 -35.98 79.11
CA MET A 1 38.98 -35.40 79.66
C MET A 1 39.04 -33.94 79.25
N LYS A 2 38.76 -33.00 80.20
CA LYS A 2 38.93 -31.51 80.16
C LYS A 2 38.24 -30.75 79.00
N ARG A 3 37.63 -29.57 79.12
CA ARG A 3 37.30 -28.57 80.16
C ARG A 3 36.41 -27.56 79.38
N SER A 4 35.16 -27.31 79.76
CA SER A 4 34.69 -26.23 80.65
C SER A 4 34.55 -24.83 80.02
N LEU A 5 33.31 -24.33 80.10
CA LEU A 5 32.87 -22.96 80.46
C LEU A 5 33.19 -21.84 79.45
N PHE A 6 32.28 -20.92 79.09
CA PHE A 6 31.32 -20.15 79.91
C PHE A 6 29.94 -20.04 79.19
N HIS A 7 28.76 -20.29 79.82
CA HIS A 7 27.98 -19.46 80.78
C HIS A 7 27.68 -18.05 80.24
N LEU A 8 26.49 -17.44 80.25
CA LEU A 8 25.10 -17.53 80.76
C LEU A 8 24.49 -16.19 80.23
N ASP A 9 23.21 -15.87 80.11
CA ASP A 9 21.90 -16.52 79.97
C ASP A 9 20.93 -15.31 79.75
N PRO A 10 19.60 -15.47 79.68
CA PRO A 10 18.72 -14.68 78.82
C PRO A 10 17.99 -13.56 79.56
N ASP A 11 17.32 -12.66 78.83
CA ASP A 11 16.02 -12.12 79.27
C ASP A 11 15.26 -11.42 78.12
N THR A 12 14.18 -12.09 77.70
CA THR A 12 12.78 -11.65 77.76
C THR A 12 12.34 -10.24 77.31
N ASP A 13 11.37 -10.28 76.40
CA ASP A 13 10.19 -9.42 76.24
C ASP A 13 10.17 -8.15 75.35
N SER A 14 9.05 -8.12 74.62
CA SER A 14 8.23 -6.96 74.19
C SER A 14 8.33 -6.49 72.73
N SER A 15 7.28 -6.78 71.96
CA SER A 15 6.90 -5.99 70.78
C SER A 15 6.49 -4.58 71.22
N PRO A 16 6.74 -3.55 70.40
CA PRO A 16 5.59 -2.90 69.77
C PRO A 16 5.81 -2.32 68.37
N GLU A 17 4.65 -2.13 67.75
CA GLU A 17 4.24 -1.33 66.61
C GLU A 17 5.09 -0.11 66.17
N THR A 18 4.79 0.32 64.94
CA THR A 18 4.95 1.68 64.36
C THR A 18 6.34 2.16 63.90
N ASN A 19 6.63 1.96 62.59
CA ASN A 19 7.11 3.03 61.69
C ASN A 19 7.32 2.53 60.24
N ARG A 20 6.25 2.50 59.42
CA ARG A 20 6.44 2.52 57.95
C ARG A 20 6.32 3.96 57.47
N LYS A 21 7.45 4.67 57.50
CA LYS A 21 7.65 5.96 56.82
C LYS A 21 7.28 5.77 55.34
N ARG A 22 6.23 6.49 54.88
CA ARG A 22 5.87 6.60 53.47
C ARG A 22 7.03 7.29 52.74
N LEU A 23 7.68 6.57 51.85
CA LEU A 23 8.62 7.14 50.88
C LEU A 23 7.84 7.99 49.88
N THR A 24 8.09 9.29 49.88
CA THR A 24 7.63 10.25 48.88
C THR A 24 8.39 10.04 47.56
N PRO A 25 7.73 9.94 46.40
CA PRO A 25 8.42 9.84 45.12
C PRO A 25 9.02 11.19 44.69
N LEU A 26 10.32 11.16 44.36
CA LEU A 26 11.22 12.27 44.02
C LEU A 26 11.05 12.85 42.59
N PHE A 27 9.86 12.75 42.00
CA PHE A 27 9.61 13.27 40.64
C PHE A 27 8.48 14.31 40.65
N PRO A 28 8.71 15.53 40.13
CA PRO A 28 7.64 16.51 39.95
C PRO A 28 6.59 15.93 39.00
N LYS A 29 5.35 15.83 39.46
CA LYS A 29 4.22 15.45 38.61
C LYS A 29 4.18 16.41 37.41
N PRO A 30 4.05 15.92 36.16
CA PRO A 30 3.83 16.80 35.03
C PRO A 30 2.56 17.63 35.28
N PRO A 31 2.56 18.92 34.89
CA PRO A 31 1.41 19.78 35.10
C PRO A 31 0.18 19.17 34.41
N VAL A 32 -0.95 19.14 35.14
CA VAL A 32 -2.23 18.71 34.60
C VAL A 32 -2.51 19.53 33.32
N PRO A 33 -2.82 18.89 32.18
CA PRO A 33 -3.05 19.62 30.94
C PRO A 33 -4.18 20.63 31.15
N LYS A 34 -3.86 21.90 30.89
CA LYS A 34 -4.81 23.01 30.98
C LYS A 34 -5.90 22.77 29.93
N ILE A 35 -7.13 22.48 30.37
CA ILE A 35 -8.29 22.35 29.47
C ILE A 35 -8.53 23.73 28.86
N ILE A 36 -8.06 23.94 27.63
CA ILE A 36 -8.39 25.13 26.86
C ILE A 36 -9.86 24.99 26.43
N ARG A 37 -10.78 25.57 27.21
CA ARG A 37 -12.15 25.79 26.74
C ARG A 37 -12.06 26.80 25.60
N ARG A 38 -12.26 26.36 24.36
CA ARG A 38 -12.50 27.25 23.22
C ARG A 38 -13.95 27.19 22.77
N GLU A 39 -14.39 28.35 22.34
CA GLU A 39 -15.76 28.74 22.05
C GLU A 39 -16.43 27.74 21.12
N ARG A 40 -17.61 27.28 21.55
CA ARG A 40 -18.54 26.54 20.71
C ARG A 40 -19.08 27.51 19.65
N ASN A 41 -18.45 27.56 18.48
CA ASN A 41 -19.16 27.92 17.25
C ASN A 41 -20.09 26.76 16.87
N ARG A 42 -21.08 26.50 17.73
CA ARG A 42 -22.24 25.69 17.39
C ARG A 42 -23.08 26.53 16.43
N VAL A 43 -22.93 26.30 15.14
CA VAL A 43 -24.05 26.51 14.23
C VAL A 43 -25.17 25.63 14.80
N ARG A 44 -26.21 26.26 15.33
CA ARG A 44 -27.41 25.56 15.78
C ARG A 44 -27.84 24.65 14.64
N GLU A 45 -27.91 23.34 14.90
CA GLU A 45 -28.64 22.42 14.03
C GLU A 45 -30.01 23.07 13.81
N ARG A 46 -30.28 23.57 12.60
CA ARG A 46 -31.62 24.03 12.26
C ARG A 46 -32.48 22.78 12.35
N PRO A 47 -33.48 22.74 13.26
CA PRO A 47 -34.37 21.60 13.31
C PRO A 47 -35.05 21.48 11.94
N ILE A 48 -35.22 20.25 11.48
CA ILE A 48 -36.05 19.91 10.33
C ILE A 48 -37.47 20.38 10.68
N LEU A 49 -37.78 21.62 10.33
CA LEU A 49 -39.14 22.13 10.30
C LEU A 49 -39.63 21.89 8.87
N VAL A 50 -40.23 20.71 8.67
CA VAL A 50 -41.39 20.64 7.78
C VAL A 50 -42.43 21.54 8.46
N SER A 51 -42.53 22.77 7.99
CA SER A 51 -43.45 23.77 8.52
C SER A 51 -44.87 23.38 8.13
N GLU A 52 -45.55 22.67 9.03
CA GLU A 52 -46.99 22.81 9.15
C GLU A 52 -47.26 24.02 10.05
N SER A 53 -47.96 25.00 9.49
CA SER A 53 -48.67 26.09 10.17
C SER A 53 -47.88 26.96 11.15
N ASP A 54 -47.51 28.17 10.71
CA ASP A 54 -47.58 29.34 11.58
C ASP A 54 -48.05 30.57 10.77
N CYS A 55 -49.26 31.02 11.10
CA CYS A 55 -49.90 32.19 10.54
C CYS A 55 -49.44 33.43 11.33
N GLY A 56 -48.39 34.09 10.85
CA GLY A 56 -47.86 35.33 11.40
C GLY A 56 -47.44 36.27 10.28
N SER A 57 -48.22 37.34 10.09
CA SER A 57 -48.09 38.33 9.03
C SER A 57 -46.77 39.11 9.11
N TYR A 58 -45.87 38.84 8.16
CA TYR A 58 -44.83 39.77 7.72
C TYR A 58 -44.86 39.83 6.20
N ALA A 59 -44.73 41.05 5.67
CA ALA A 59 -44.83 41.38 4.25
C ALA A 59 -44.05 40.40 3.37
N SER A 60 -44.79 39.74 2.48
CA SER A 60 -44.29 38.69 1.61
C SER A 60 -43.49 39.28 0.45
N ALA A 61 -42.18 39.44 0.64
CA ALA A 61 -41.24 39.30 -0.45
C ALA A 61 -41.16 37.80 -0.75
N THR A 62 -42.03 37.30 -1.62
CA THR A 62 -41.94 35.94 -2.16
C THR A 62 -40.72 35.84 -3.09
N SER A 63 -39.51 35.83 -2.51
CA SER A 63 -38.40 35.23 -3.24
C SER A 63 -38.78 33.76 -3.40
N LYS A 64 -39.11 33.36 -4.63
CA LYS A 64 -39.27 31.94 -4.97
C LYS A 64 -37.99 31.26 -4.50
N THR A 65 -38.07 30.52 -3.40
CA THR A 65 -36.99 29.64 -2.95
C THR A 65 -36.88 28.57 -4.03
N THR A 66 -35.99 28.81 -4.99
CA THR A 66 -35.67 27.83 -6.02
C THR A 66 -35.16 26.59 -5.30
N PHE A 67 -35.85 25.47 -5.48
CA PHE A 67 -35.44 24.20 -4.91
C PHE A 67 -34.05 23.86 -5.44
N ASP A 68 -33.06 23.82 -4.55
CA ASP A 68 -31.73 23.36 -4.87
C ASP A 68 -31.62 21.87 -4.55
N LEU A 69 -31.62 21.06 -5.61
CA LEU A 69 -31.49 19.61 -5.53
C LEU A 69 -30.23 19.18 -4.79
N TYR A 70 -29.11 19.89 -4.99
CA TYR A 70 -27.83 19.53 -4.39
C TYR A 70 -27.85 19.70 -2.87
N HIS A 71 -28.34 20.84 -2.38
CA HIS A 71 -28.51 21.06 -0.94
C HIS A 71 -29.51 20.06 -0.33
N ALA A 72 -30.59 19.72 -1.06
CA ALA A 72 -31.54 18.69 -0.63
C ALA A 72 -30.88 17.31 -0.47
N ILE A 73 -29.97 16.93 -1.38
CA ILE A 73 -29.21 15.67 -1.29
C ILE A 73 -28.27 15.66 -0.09
N ILE A 74 -27.51 16.74 0.14
CA ILE A 74 -26.55 16.83 1.25
C ILE A 74 -27.24 16.70 2.61
N TRP A 75 -28.41 17.32 2.74
CA TRP A 75 -29.14 17.36 4.00
C TRP A 75 -29.91 16.07 4.26
N HIS A 76 -30.25 15.34 3.20
CA HIS A 76 -30.99 14.10 3.33
C HIS A 76 -30.11 13.00 3.97
N PRO A 77 -30.55 12.36 5.07
CA PRO A 77 -29.73 11.48 5.89
C PRO A 77 -29.17 10.28 5.13
N ASN A 78 -29.91 9.73 4.16
CA ASN A 78 -29.49 8.53 3.44
C ASN A 78 -28.91 8.80 2.04
N LEU A 79 -29.34 9.91 1.40
CA LEU A 79 -28.93 10.18 0.02
C LEU A 79 -27.51 10.74 -0.03
N PHE A 80 -27.10 11.47 1.01
CA PHE A 80 -25.74 11.96 1.14
C PHE A 80 -24.69 10.83 1.05
N PHE A 81 -24.91 9.70 1.73
CA PHE A 81 -23.95 8.58 1.70
C PHE A 81 -23.87 7.95 0.31
N ALA A 82 -25.02 7.68 -0.32
CA ALA A 82 -25.05 7.15 -1.68
C ALA A 82 -24.38 8.11 -2.68
N PHE A 83 -24.64 9.41 -2.55
CA PHE A 83 -24.01 10.46 -3.34
C PHE A 83 -22.49 10.42 -3.17
N VAL A 84 -21.99 10.48 -1.93
CA VAL A 84 -20.54 10.46 -1.67
C VAL A 84 -19.86 9.20 -2.21
N LEU A 85 -20.46 8.03 -2.05
CA LEU A 85 -19.89 6.77 -2.55
C LEU A 85 -19.83 6.72 -4.09
N SER A 86 -20.73 7.43 -4.77
CA SER A 86 -20.77 7.48 -6.24
C SER A 86 -19.78 8.48 -6.85
N LEU A 87 -19.20 9.38 -6.05
CA LEU A 87 -18.25 10.38 -6.54
C LEU A 87 -16.93 9.74 -6.97
N ASP A 88 -16.29 10.36 -7.96
CA ASP A 88 -14.88 10.12 -8.25
C ASP A 88 -14.00 10.68 -7.12
N PRO A 89 -12.83 10.08 -6.79
CA PRO A 89 -11.99 10.56 -5.71
C PRO A 89 -11.61 12.03 -5.85
N GLN A 90 -11.36 12.52 -7.07
CA GLN A 90 -10.99 13.93 -7.26
C GLN A 90 -12.17 14.86 -6.94
N ALA A 91 -13.37 14.52 -7.45
CA ALA A 91 -14.59 15.28 -7.18
C ALA A 91 -14.94 15.31 -5.68
N LEU A 92 -14.69 14.22 -4.95
CA LEU A 92 -14.86 14.17 -3.50
C LEU A 92 -13.96 15.19 -2.78
N PHE A 93 -12.68 15.28 -3.16
CA PHE A 93 -11.75 16.25 -2.57
C PHE A 93 -12.12 17.68 -2.92
N ASP A 94 -12.52 17.92 -4.17
CA ASP A 94 -12.88 19.26 -4.64
C ASP A 94 -14.14 19.75 -3.91
N LEU A 95 -15.18 18.92 -3.80
CA LEU A 95 -16.40 19.25 -3.03
C LEU A 95 -16.10 19.47 -1.53
N TYR A 96 -15.22 18.67 -0.94
CA TYR A 96 -14.78 18.86 0.44
C TYR A 96 -14.04 20.18 0.67
N ALA A 97 -13.34 20.70 -0.34
CA ALA A 97 -12.60 21.96 -0.26
C ALA A 97 -13.47 23.18 -0.59
N ILE A 98 -14.41 23.06 -1.53
CA ILE A 98 -15.22 24.16 -2.05
C ILE A 98 -16.45 24.41 -1.17
N ASP A 99 -17.16 23.35 -0.78
CA ASP A 99 -18.48 23.47 -0.16
C ASP A 99 -18.42 23.28 1.37
N LYS A 100 -18.92 24.28 2.10
CA LYS A 100 -18.89 24.29 3.57
C LYS A 100 -19.87 23.29 4.20
N GLU A 101 -21.03 23.10 3.60
CA GLU A 101 -22.06 22.19 4.13
C GLU A 101 -21.67 20.74 3.91
N PHE A 102 -21.18 20.43 2.72
CA PHE A 102 -20.60 19.13 2.39
C PHE A 102 -19.42 18.82 3.31
N HIS A 103 -18.51 19.78 3.50
CA HIS A 103 -17.37 19.65 4.41
C HIS A 103 -17.81 19.31 5.84
N TRP A 104 -18.78 20.06 6.38
CA TRP A 104 -19.30 19.83 7.72
C TRP A 104 -19.98 18.46 7.85
N ARG A 105 -20.82 18.10 6.88
CA ARG A 105 -21.56 16.84 6.89
C ARG A 105 -20.63 15.63 6.79
N LEU A 106 -19.61 15.72 5.94
CA LEU A 106 -18.60 14.69 5.81
C LEU A 106 -17.79 14.55 7.10
N ASN A 107 -17.35 15.65 7.71
CA ASN A 107 -16.62 15.63 8.98
C ASN A 107 -17.40 14.94 10.11
N LYS A 108 -18.72 15.12 10.17
CA LYS A 108 -19.59 14.44 11.14
C LYS A 108 -19.54 12.91 11.05
N TYR A 109 -19.28 12.35 9.87
CA TYR A 109 -19.26 10.90 9.62
C TYR A 109 -17.94 10.43 8.99
N ASN A 110 -16.85 11.19 9.13
CA ASN A 110 -15.62 11.05 8.36
C ASN A 110 -15.08 9.60 8.39
N THR A 111 -14.93 9.02 9.57
CA THR A 111 -14.38 7.67 9.71
C THR A 111 -15.20 6.63 8.95
N SER A 112 -16.54 6.66 9.10
CA SER A 112 -17.42 5.70 8.44
C SER A 112 -17.43 5.89 6.93
N ILE A 113 -17.56 7.13 6.47
CA ILE A 113 -17.58 7.48 5.05
C ILE A 113 -16.29 7.04 4.38
N LEU A 114 -15.13 7.35 4.96
CA LEU A 114 -13.84 6.96 4.36
C LEU A 114 -13.69 5.44 4.26
N HIS A 115 -14.12 4.69 5.28
CA HIS A 115 -14.09 3.23 5.23
C HIS A 115 -15.03 2.66 4.16
N ASP A 116 -16.27 3.15 4.09
CA ASP A 116 -17.25 2.70 3.10
C ASP A 116 -16.82 3.08 1.68
N TYR A 117 -16.23 4.27 1.52
CA TYR A 117 -15.70 4.75 0.24
C TYR A 117 -14.56 3.87 -0.25
N VAL A 118 -13.59 3.54 0.61
CA VAL A 118 -12.52 2.60 0.24
C VAL A 118 -13.09 1.23 -0.10
N LYS A 119 -14.08 0.73 0.66
CA LYS A 119 -14.71 -0.56 0.39
C LYS A 119 -15.40 -0.59 -0.98
N ALA A 120 -15.98 0.53 -1.42
CA ALA A 120 -16.63 0.66 -2.71
C ALA A 120 -15.62 0.74 -3.87
N HIS A 121 -14.57 1.56 -3.73
CA HIS A 121 -13.64 1.86 -4.84
C HIS A 121 -12.40 0.94 -4.89
N ALA A 122 -11.91 0.48 -3.74
CA ALA A 122 -10.64 -0.25 -3.61
C ALA A 122 -10.70 -1.27 -2.45
N ARG A 123 -11.62 -2.24 -2.54
CA ARG A 123 -11.89 -3.21 -1.47
C ARG A 123 -10.64 -3.95 -0.97
N ASP A 124 -9.88 -4.56 -1.87
CA ASP A 124 -8.71 -5.37 -1.50
C ASP A 124 -7.63 -4.51 -0.84
N ALA A 125 -7.39 -3.31 -1.38
CA ALA A 125 -6.42 -2.37 -0.84
C ALA A 125 -6.84 -1.83 0.54
N GLY A 126 -8.13 -1.59 0.77
CA GLY A 126 -8.64 -1.12 2.06
C GLY A 126 -8.50 -2.11 3.21
N GLU A 127 -8.61 -3.40 2.92
CA GLU A 127 -8.40 -4.47 3.90
C GLU A 127 -6.93 -4.65 4.26
N ILE A 128 -6.02 -4.40 3.31
CA ILE A 128 -4.57 -4.57 3.50
C ILE A 128 -3.93 -3.33 4.11
N LEU A 129 -4.19 -2.17 3.52
CA LEU A 129 -3.56 -0.88 3.83
C LEU A 129 -4.34 -0.17 4.94
N THR A 130 -4.46 -0.81 6.09
CA THR A 130 -5.20 -0.25 7.23
C THR A 130 -4.53 1.01 7.75
N TRP A 131 -5.32 2.04 8.06
CA TRP A 131 -4.81 3.33 8.58
C TRP A 131 -4.00 3.18 9.88
N THR A 132 -4.24 2.14 10.67
CA THR A 132 -3.47 1.80 11.88
C THR A 132 -2.00 1.52 11.60
N GLN A 133 -1.68 1.00 10.40
CA GLN A 133 -0.31 0.76 9.97
C GLN A 133 0.42 2.05 9.57
N TYR A 134 -0.32 3.15 9.37
CA TYR A 134 0.21 4.43 8.91
C TYR A 134 -0.13 5.58 9.87
N PRO A 135 0.48 5.64 11.08
CA PRO A 135 0.20 6.70 12.06
C PRO A 135 0.36 8.12 11.51
N LYS A 136 1.35 8.34 10.63
CA LYS A 136 1.61 9.64 9.99
C LYS A 136 0.47 10.15 9.10
N LEU A 137 -0.43 9.26 8.68
CA LEU A 137 -1.57 9.57 7.82
C LEU A 137 -2.89 9.58 8.60
N GLN A 138 -2.84 9.52 9.93
CA GLN A 138 -4.04 9.62 10.75
C GLN A 138 -4.36 11.08 11.03
N THR A 139 -5.63 11.36 11.33
CA THR A 139 -6.07 12.69 11.76
C THR A 139 -7.00 12.52 12.95
N LEU A 140 -7.00 13.49 13.85
CA LEU A 140 -7.95 13.55 14.95
C LEU A 140 -9.37 13.64 14.37
N ASP A 141 -10.31 12.92 14.99
CA ASP A 141 -11.72 13.00 14.63
C ASP A 141 -12.16 14.49 14.65
N PRO A 142 -12.70 15.04 13.55
CA PRO A 142 -13.18 16.42 13.50
C PRO A 142 -14.23 16.73 14.58
N GLU A 143 -15.03 15.73 14.97
CA GLU A 143 -16.02 15.84 16.05
C GLU A 143 -15.40 15.62 17.44
N LEU A 144 -14.09 15.38 17.52
CA LEU A 144 -13.30 15.14 18.74
C LEU A 144 -13.93 14.07 19.63
N ARG A 145 -14.51 13.03 19.03
CA ARG A 145 -15.16 11.94 19.77
C ARG A 145 -14.12 11.25 20.65
N PRO A 146 -14.41 11.01 21.94
CA PRO A 146 -13.44 10.42 22.85
C PRO A 146 -13.13 8.97 22.48
N THR A 147 -11.89 8.56 22.69
CA THR A 147 -11.51 7.15 22.56
C THR A 147 -12.12 6.34 23.71
N ALA A 148 -12.59 5.10 23.44
CA ALA A 148 -13.20 4.24 24.45
C ALA A 148 -12.31 4.04 25.70
N GLN A 149 -11.00 3.89 25.49
CA GLN A 149 -10.01 3.70 26.56
C GLN A 149 -9.55 5.00 27.22
N ARG A 150 -9.56 6.13 26.50
CA ARG A 150 -9.03 7.43 26.96
C ARG A 150 -10.04 8.52 26.70
N ARG A 151 -10.96 8.74 27.66
CA ARG A 151 -12.04 9.73 27.54
C ARG A 151 -11.57 11.18 27.37
N HIS A 152 -10.33 11.48 27.75
CA HIS A 152 -9.72 12.81 27.63
C HIS A 152 -9.00 13.04 26.31
N LEU A 153 -8.87 12.01 25.45
CA LEU A 153 -8.17 12.09 24.17
C LEU A 153 -9.17 11.86 23.03
N ALA A 154 -9.13 12.76 22.03
CA ALA A 154 -9.88 12.57 20.80
C ALA A 154 -9.40 11.30 20.08
N ARG A 155 -10.34 10.58 19.48
CA ARG A 155 -10.06 9.40 18.67
C ARG A 155 -9.28 9.82 17.42
N GLU A 156 -8.26 9.04 17.09
CA GLU A 156 -7.60 9.11 15.79
C GLU A 156 -8.36 8.23 14.79
N GLY A 157 -8.50 8.74 13.58
CA GLY A 157 -9.19 8.06 12.49
C GLY A 157 -8.45 8.18 11.16
N PRO A 158 -8.97 7.53 10.11
CA PRO A 158 -8.45 7.70 8.77
C PRO A 158 -8.55 9.15 8.33
N SER A 159 -7.53 9.62 7.62
CA SER A 159 -7.55 10.93 6.97
C SER A 159 -7.80 10.80 5.47
N PHE A 160 -8.12 11.93 4.84
CA PHE A 160 -8.13 12.04 3.38
C PHE A 160 -6.78 11.72 2.74
N ARG A 161 -5.65 11.93 3.44
CA ARG A 161 -4.33 11.53 2.94
C ARG A 161 -4.19 10.02 2.88
N TRP A 162 -4.73 9.33 3.88
CA TRP A 162 -4.82 7.87 3.87
C TRP A 162 -5.71 7.37 2.74
N LEU A 163 -6.91 7.95 2.56
CA LEU A 163 -7.82 7.61 1.46
C LEU A 163 -7.12 7.74 0.09
N LYS A 164 -6.49 8.89 -0.16
CA LYS A 164 -5.74 9.16 -1.39
C LYS A 164 -4.63 8.13 -1.61
N MET A 165 -3.89 7.79 -0.55
CA MET A 165 -2.82 6.81 -0.59
C MET A 165 -3.33 5.42 -0.97
N VAL A 166 -4.43 4.94 -0.37
CA VAL A 166 -4.99 3.61 -0.65
C VAL A 166 -5.45 3.49 -2.10
N ILE A 167 -6.23 4.46 -2.58
CA ILE A 167 -6.75 4.45 -3.97
C ILE A 167 -5.60 4.56 -4.97
N TYR A 168 -4.62 5.41 -4.70
CA TYR A 168 -3.46 5.55 -5.56
C TYR A 168 -2.67 4.24 -5.67
N ARG A 169 -2.43 3.55 -4.55
CA ARG A 169 -1.71 2.27 -4.54
C ARG A 169 -2.47 1.15 -5.23
N ASP A 170 -3.78 1.06 -5.03
CA ASP A 170 -4.63 0.11 -5.76
C ASP A 170 -4.54 0.35 -7.27
N SER A 171 -4.61 1.62 -7.70
CA SER A 171 -4.46 2.01 -9.10
C SER A 171 -3.07 1.65 -9.66
N VAL A 172 -1.99 1.87 -8.90
CA VAL A 172 -0.63 1.51 -9.32
C VAL A 172 -0.47 0.00 -9.50
N VAL A 173 -0.94 -0.82 -8.55
CA VAL A 173 -0.87 -2.29 -8.68
C VAL A 173 -1.69 -2.76 -9.86
N ARG A 174 -2.91 -2.25 -10.05
CA ARG A 174 -3.74 -2.58 -11.21
C ARG A 174 -3.06 -2.19 -12.52
N GLN A 175 -2.39 -1.04 -12.58
CA GLN A 175 -1.63 -0.61 -13.76
C GLN A 175 -0.47 -1.55 -14.05
N ILE A 176 0.31 -1.97 -13.05
CA ILE A 176 1.39 -2.96 -13.21
C ILE A 176 0.82 -4.26 -13.81
N LEU A 177 -0.24 -4.80 -13.21
CA LEU A 177 -0.86 -6.04 -13.70
C LEU A 177 -1.49 -5.88 -15.08
N THR A 178 -2.02 -4.69 -15.40
CA THR A 178 -2.55 -4.37 -16.72
C THR A 178 -1.43 -4.31 -17.77
N CYS A 179 -0.30 -3.66 -17.47
CA CYS A 179 0.87 -3.65 -18.34
C CYS A 179 1.36 -5.07 -18.64
N LEU A 180 1.49 -5.90 -17.61
CA LEU A 180 1.85 -7.31 -17.77
C LEU A 180 0.83 -8.06 -18.65
N ALA A 181 -0.47 -7.87 -18.41
CA ALA A 181 -1.52 -8.50 -19.19
C ALA A 181 -1.56 -8.04 -20.66
N LEU A 182 -1.27 -6.76 -20.93
CA LEU A 182 -1.17 -6.21 -22.29
C LEU A 182 -0.01 -6.84 -23.07
N ASP A 183 1.09 -7.16 -22.40
CA ASP A 183 2.22 -7.88 -22.98
C ASP A 183 2.03 -9.41 -23.02
N GLY A 184 0.85 -9.91 -22.58
CA GLY A 184 0.51 -11.34 -22.60
C GLY A 184 0.88 -12.10 -21.31
N HIS A 185 1.58 -11.47 -20.37
CA HIS A 185 1.90 -12.02 -19.05
C HIS A 185 0.70 -11.91 -18.11
N ARG A 186 -0.29 -12.79 -18.30
CA ARG A 186 -1.49 -12.80 -17.46
C ARG A 186 -1.20 -13.41 -16.09
N VAL A 187 -1.89 -12.90 -15.07
CA VAL A 187 -1.89 -13.44 -13.70
C VAL A 187 -3.32 -13.55 -13.16
N PRO A 188 -3.58 -14.42 -12.18
CA PRO A 188 -4.86 -14.52 -11.52
C PRO A 188 -5.28 -13.20 -10.87
N ARG A 189 -6.59 -12.94 -10.81
CA ARG A 189 -7.13 -11.72 -10.19
C ARG A 189 -6.71 -11.55 -8.72
N ALA A 190 -6.53 -12.65 -8.00
CA ALA A 190 -6.10 -12.65 -6.60
C ALA A 190 -4.66 -12.11 -6.41
N THR A 191 -3.83 -12.12 -7.46
CA THR A 191 -2.44 -11.63 -7.40
C THR A 191 -2.36 -10.16 -6.99
N ALA A 192 -3.35 -9.33 -7.35
CA ALA A 192 -3.39 -7.93 -6.93
C ALA A 192 -3.32 -7.79 -5.40
N ARG A 193 -4.01 -8.68 -4.68
CA ARG A 193 -4.00 -8.72 -3.22
C ARG A 193 -2.60 -9.05 -2.70
N ALA A 194 -1.96 -10.09 -3.22
CA ALA A 194 -0.60 -10.49 -2.82
C ALA A 194 0.43 -9.37 -3.07
N VAL A 195 0.35 -8.69 -4.22
CA VAL A 195 1.24 -7.57 -4.57
C VAL A 195 1.01 -6.35 -3.67
N LEU A 196 -0.23 -6.06 -3.28
CA LEU A 196 -0.52 -5.02 -2.29
C LEU A 196 0.05 -5.36 -0.91
N LYS A 197 -0.03 -6.63 -0.47
CA LYS A 197 0.62 -7.08 0.77
C LYS A 197 2.14 -6.94 0.69
N TYR A 198 2.72 -7.26 -0.46
CA TYR A 198 4.14 -7.06 -0.72
C TYR A 198 4.54 -5.59 -0.60
N TRP A 199 3.74 -4.65 -1.11
CA TRP A 199 3.99 -3.22 -0.91
C TRP A 199 4.17 -2.88 0.58
N VAL A 200 3.33 -3.45 1.46
CA VAL A 200 3.45 -3.22 2.90
C VAL A 200 4.76 -3.75 3.48
N VAL A 201 5.29 -4.87 2.94
CA VAL A 201 6.60 -5.42 3.32
C VAL A 201 7.73 -4.47 2.93
N MET A 202 7.70 -3.94 1.71
CA MET A 202 8.70 -2.97 1.20
C MET A 202 8.83 -1.75 2.12
N GLU A 203 7.74 -1.33 2.76
CA GLU A 203 7.69 -0.16 3.63
C GLU A 203 8.08 -0.43 5.09
N LYS A 204 8.32 -1.68 5.48
CA LYS A 204 8.83 -1.97 6.83
C LYS A 204 10.30 -1.56 6.91
N ARG A 205 10.60 -0.81 7.97
CA ARG A 205 11.90 -0.15 8.19
C ARG A 205 12.98 -1.09 8.69
N THR A 206 12.60 -2.20 9.32
CA THR A 206 13.53 -3.15 9.93
C THR A 206 13.26 -4.56 9.44
N GLN A 207 14.32 -5.39 9.42
CA GLN A 207 14.27 -6.79 9.02
C GLN A 207 13.28 -7.56 9.90
N ALA A 208 13.36 -7.36 11.23
CA ALA A 208 12.47 -8.01 12.18
C ALA A 208 10.99 -7.72 11.90
N LEU A 209 10.65 -6.49 11.47
CA LEU A 209 9.28 -6.13 11.11
C LEU A 209 8.83 -6.75 9.78
N ARG A 210 9.73 -6.87 8.80
CA ARG A 210 9.45 -7.57 7.52
C ARG A 210 9.13 -9.02 7.79
N GLU A 211 10.01 -9.71 8.50
CA GLU A 211 9.84 -11.11 8.85
C GLU A 211 8.59 -11.35 9.69
N ALA A 212 8.37 -10.56 10.74
CA ALA A 212 7.20 -10.72 11.60
C ALA A 212 5.89 -10.53 10.82
N TYR A 213 5.86 -9.59 9.86
CA TYR A 213 4.70 -9.37 9.02
C TYR A 213 4.44 -10.53 8.07
N VAL A 214 5.49 -11.05 7.41
CA VAL A 214 5.38 -12.17 6.46
C VAL A 214 5.09 -13.50 7.17
N LYS A 215 5.64 -13.72 8.37
CA LYS A 215 5.35 -14.88 9.24
C LYS A 215 3.93 -14.84 9.85
N SER A 216 3.28 -13.68 9.85
CA SER A 216 1.95 -13.54 10.44
C SER A 216 0.88 -14.28 9.62
N SER A 217 -0.26 -14.58 10.26
CA SER A 217 -1.44 -15.18 9.62
C SER A 217 -2.06 -14.32 8.51
N PHE A 218 -1.60 -13.09 8.36
CA PHE A 218 -2.03 -12.20 7.30
C PHE A 218 -1.56 -12.65 5.92
N TRP A 219 -0.40 -13.32 5.83
CA TRP A 219 0.09 -13.94 4.60
C TRP A 219 -0.35 -15.40 4.55
N THR A 220 -1.25 -15.71 3.63
CA THR A 220 -1.65 -17.10 3.37
C THR A 220 -0.67 -17.75 2.41
N ASP A 221 -0.63 -19.08 2.40
CA ASP A 221 0.23 -19.85 1.50
C ASP A 221 -0.10 -19.56 0.02
N ALA A 222 -1.38 -19.34 -0.28
CA ALA A 222 -1.84 -18.89 -1.59
C ALA A 222 -1.28 -17.52 -1.98
N ASP A 223 -1.22 -16.56 -1.05
CA ASP A 223 -0.63 -15.24 -1.35
C ASP A 223 0.86 -15.35 -1.68
N ILE A 224 1.60 -16.21 -0.97
CA ILE A 224 3.02 -16.42 -1.23
C ILE A 224 3.24 -17.05 -2.60
N LEU A 225 2.46 -18.08 -2.96
CA LEU A 225 2.53 -18.70 -4.28
C LEU A 225 2.13 -17.72 -5.40
N LEU A 226 1.07 -16.93 -5.20
CA LEU A 226 0.66 -15.89 -6.15
C LEU A 226 1.72 -14.80 -6.32
N PHE A 227 2.47 -14.49 -5.26
CA PHE A 227 3.60 -13.56 -5.35
C PHE A 227 4.77 -14.16 -6.13
N HIS A 228 5.14 -15.43 -5.90
CA HIS A 228 6.15 -16.11 -6.71
C HIS A 228 5.75 -16.16 -8.19
N PHE A 229 4.47 -16.39 -8.45
CA PHE A 229 3.93 -16.36 -9.81
C PHE A 229 4.06 -14.96 -10.43
N PHE A 230 3.76 -13.91 -9.67
CA PHE A 230 3.97 -12.53 -10.11
C PHE A 230 5.45 -12.25 -10.44
N LEU A 231 6.40 -12.68 -9.59
CA LEU A 231 7.83 -12.53 -9.85
C LEU A 231 8.24 -13.19 -11.17
N LEU A 232 7.85 -14.45 -11.38
CA LEU A 232 8.15 -15.17 -12.62
C LEU A 232 7.63 -14.44 -13.86
N LYS A 233 6.38 -13.96 -13.84
CA LYS A 233 5.82 -13.20 -14.97
C LYS A 233 6.54 -11.89 -15.20
N LEU A 234 7.01 -11.25 -14.13
CA LEU A 234 7.78 -10.02 -14.22
C LEU A 234 9.17 -10.27 -14.82
N ASP A 235 9.84 -11.34 -14.41
CA ASP A 235 11.13 -11.75 -14.97
C ASP A 235 11.00 -12.07 -16.46
N MET A 236 10.00 -12.89 -16.85
CA MET A 236 9.72 -13.17 -18.26
C MET A 236 9.53 -11.89 -19.09
N ARG A 237 8.93 -10.84 -18.51
CA ARG A 237 8.71 -9.56 -19.17
C ARG A 237 10.01 -8.75 -19.34
N PHE A 238 10.91 -8.79 -18.36
CA PHE A 238 12.19 -8.07 -18.44
C PHE A 238 13.26 -8.81 -19.25
N SER A 239 13.18 -10.14 -19.28
CA SER A 239 14.03 -11.01 -20.10
C SER A 239 13.60 -11.10 -21.57
N ASP A 240 12.46 -10.52 -21.97
CA ASP A 240 12.03 -10.46 -23.36
C ASP A 240 13.10 -9.72 -24.22
N PRO A 241 13.70 -10.36 -25.25
CA PRO A 241 14.74 -9.74 -26.05
C PRO A 241 14.26 -8.56 -26.91
N ILE A 242 12.94 -8.43 -27.15
CA ILE A 242 12.38 -7.40 -28.03
C ILE A 242 11.91 -6.19 -27.21
N ARG A 243 11.15 -6.43 -26.13
CA ARG A 243 10.52 -5.38 -25.32
C ARG A 243 11.10 -5.25 -23.92
N GLY A 244 11.85 -6.24 -23.48
CA GLY A 244 12.54 -6.23 -22.20
C GLY A 244 13.84 -5.43 -22.30
N TYR A 245 14.37 -5.06 -21.14
CA TYR A 245 15.69 -4.43 -21.03
C TYR A 245 16.80 -5.49 -20.95
N GLY A 246 16.48 -6.78 -21.14
CA GLY A 246 17.43 -7.88 -21.21
C GLY A 246 18.06 -8.30 -19.88
N GLY A 247 17.65 -7.69 -18.75
CA GLY A 247 18.22 -7.94 -17.43
C GLY A 247 17.30 -8.75 -16.53
N CYS A 248 17.69 -9.98 -16.17
CA CYS A 248 16.96 -10.81 -15.20
C CYS A 248 16.91 -10.18 -13.79
N GLU A 249 17.98 -9.49 -13.39
CA GLU A 249 18.07 -8.85 -12.06
C GLU A 249 17.32 -7.52 -11.95
N LEU A 250 16.80 -7.00 -13.08
CA LEU A 250 16.11 -5.72 -13.08
C LEU A 250 14.81 -5.75 -12.26
N ALA A 251 14.08 -6.88 -12.30
CA ALA A 251 12.90 -7.07 -11.46
C ALA A 251 13.24 -6.94 -9.98
N ARG A 252 14.32 -7.62 -9.54
CA ARG A 252 14.82 -7.59 -8.18
C ARG A 252 15.24 -6.19 -7.75
N LEU A 253 15.98 -5.46 -8.58
CA LEU A 253 16.37 -4.08 -8.33
C LEU A 253 15.14 -3.18 -8.12
N LEU A 254 14.17 -3.24 -9.04
CA LEU A 254 12.96 -2.40 -9.00
C LEU A 254 12.04 -2.74 -7.82
N LEU A 255 11.98 -4.01 -7.42
CA LEU A 255 11.19 -4.46 -6.26
C LEU A 255 11.89 -4.23 -4.92
N THR A 256 13.19 -3.92 -4.92
CA THR A 256 13.95 -3.55 -3.71
C THR A 256 13.77 -2.06 -3.36
N GLN A 257 13.29 -1.25 -4.29
CA GLN A 257 12.97 0.16 -4.04
C GLN A 257 11.91 0.33 -2.95
N ARG A 258 11.81 1.53 -2.34
CA ARG A 258 10.76 1.84 -1.34
C ARG A 258 9.33 1.88 -1.89
N SER A 259 9.15 1.89 -3.20
CA SER A 259 7.85 2.10 -3.85
C SER A 259 7.76 1.38 -5.19
N MET A 260 6.60 0.77 -5.47
CA MET A 260 6.32 0.14 -6.77
C MET A 260 5.98 1.15 -7.88
N VAL A 261 6.01 2.45 -7.59
CA VAL A 261 5.76 3.49 -8.61
C VAL A 261 6.81 3.46 -9.71
N VAL A 262 8.09 3.28 -9.36
CA VAL A 262 9.17 3.18 -10.34
C VAL A 262 8.96 1.98 -11.26
N LEU A 263 8.61 0.82 -10.68
CA LEU A 263 8.27 -0.38 -11.45
C LEU A 263 7.12 -0.11 -12.43
N ARG A 264 6.04 0.54 -11.98
CA ARG A 264 4.91 0.93 -12.85
C ARG A 264 5.36 1.86 -13.96
N ASP A 265 6.15 2.87 -13.64
CA ASP A 265 6.61 3.87 -14.61
C ASP A 265 7.55 3.26 -15.67
N VAL A 266 8.40 2.30 -15.29
CA VAL A 266 9.22 1.51 -16.22
C VAL A 266 8.34 0.63 -17.11
N LEU A 267 7.41 -0.14 -16.54
CA LEU A 267 6.53 -1.05 -17.31
C LEU A 267 5.58 -0.29 -18.25
N SER A 268 5.12 0.89 -17.85
CA SER A 268 4.28 1.75 -18.69
C SER A 268 5.06 2.56 -19.74
N GLY A 269 6.39 2.45 -19.77
CA GLY A 269 7.25 3.18 -20.70
C GLY A 269 7.37 4.69 -20.41
N LYS A 270 6.91 5.15 -19.23
CA LYS A 270 7.08 6.54 -18.79
C LYS A 270 8.53 6.85 -18.42
N ILE A 271 9.22 5.86 -17.87
CA ILE A 271 10.66 5.91 -17.61
C ILE A 271 11.34 4.95 -18.59
N ASN A 272 12.24 5.49 -19.39
CA ASN A 272 13.16 4.69 -20.19
C ASN A 272 14.42 4.45 -19.36
N LEU A 273 14.76 3.17 -19.12
CA LEU A 273 15.94 2.78 -18.35
C LEU A 273 17.20 2.92 -19.21
N THR A 274 17.66 4.16 -19.35
CA THR A 274 19.00 4.47 -19.85
C THR A 274 20.02 4.35 -18.72
N TYR A 275 21.29 4.15 -19.06
CA TYR A 275 22.41 4.09 -18.11
C TYR A 275 22.34 5.19 -17.03
N TRP A 276 22.17 6.45 -17.46
CA TRP A 276 22.07 7.63 -16.58
C TRP A 276 20.93 7.60 -15.55
N VAL A 277 19.87 6.83 -15.80
CA VAL A 277 18.73 6.68 -14.87
C VAL A 277 18.94 5.45 -13.99
N LEU A 278 19.45 4.37 -14.57
CA LEU A 278 19.63 3.10 -13.88
C LEU A 278 20.74 3.20 -12.82
N VAL A 279 21.84 3.83 -13.15
CA VAL A 279 23.04 3.92 -12.31
C VAL A 279 22.76 4.59 -10.96
N PRO A 280 22.10 5.76 -10.89
CA PRO A 280 21.67 6.35 -9.61
C PRO A 280 20.74 5.45 -8.79
N ILE A 281 19.92 4.62 -9.45
CA ILE A 281 19.03 3.68 -8.76
C ILE A 281 19.85 2.54 -8.16
N VAL A 282 20.79 1.98 -8.93
CA VAL A 282 21.70 0.92 -8.49
C VAL A 282 22.57 1.38 -7.33
N ALA A 283 23.23 2.53 -7.45
CA ALA A 283 24.11 3.09 -6.41
C ALA A 283 23.37 3.38 -5.09
N LYS A 284 22.11 3.83 -5.14
CA LYS A 284 21.27 4.00 -3.94
C LYS A 284 20.81 2.67 -3.34
N THR A 285 20.77 1.62 -4.15
CA THR A 285 20.20 0.34 -3.76
C THR A 285 21.23 -0.56 -3.10
N TYR A 286 22.38 -0.72 -3.75
CA TYR A 286 23.43 -1.64 -3.33
C TYR A 286 24.65 -0.88 -2.81
N GLU A 287 25.36 -1.50 -1.89
CA GLU A 287 26.66 -0.99 -1.42
C GLU A 287 27.74 -1.29 -2.47
N HIS A 288 28.82 -0.50 -2.50
CA HIS A 288 29.89 -0.66 -3.49
C HIS A 288 30.54 -2.05 -3.44
N GLU A 289 30.63 -2.64 -2.23
CA GLU A 289 31.17 -3.99 -2.03
C GLU A 289 30.33 -5.11 -2.68
N GLU A 290 29.05 -4.84 -2.99
CA GLU A 290 28.17 -5.80 -3.64
C GLU A 290 28.17 -5.68 -5.18
N LEU A 291 28.77 -4.61 -5.71
CA LEU A 291 28.80 -4.32 -7.14
C LEU A 291 30.07 -4.90 -7.76
N ASN A 292 29.95 -5.43 -8.98
CA ASN A 292 31.11 -5.87 -9.76
C ASN A 292 31.77 -4.66 -10.45
N LEU A 293 32.55 -3.91 -9.68
CA LEU A 293 33.26 -2.71 -10.15
C LEU A 293 34.35 -3.04 -11.19
N ASP A 294 34.88 -4.28 -11.18
CA ASP A 294 35.89 -4.72 -12.14
C ASP A 294 35.32 -4.77 -13.58
N GLU A 295 34.09 -5.26 -13.74
CA GLU A 295 33.41 -5.33 -15.04
C GLU A 295 32.74 -4.01 -15.42
N HIS A 296 32.41 -3.18 -14.43
CA HIS A 296 31.68 -1.93 -14.60
C HIS A 296 32.36 -0.78 -13.84
N PRO A 297 33.52 -0.30 -14.32
CA PRO A 297 34.29 0.76 -13.66
C PRO A 297 33.55 2.10 -13.62
N ASP A 298 32.59 2.32 -14.52
CA ASP A 298 31.73 3.50 -14.52
C ASP A 298 30.83 3.60 -13.26
N LEU A 299 30.74 2.53 -12.46
CA LEU A 299 30.06 2.53 -11.15
C LEU A 299 30.98 2.92 -9.99
N ASP A 300 32.28 3.00 -10.21
CA ASP A 300 33.32 3.36 -9.21
C ASP A 300 33.63 4.88 -9.21
N ASP A 301 32.96 5.66 -10.08
CA ASP A 301 33.14 7.11 -10.16
C ASP A 301 32.20 7.87 -9.20
N ASP A 302 32.63 8.03 -7.95
CA ASP A 302 31.88 8.75 -6.90
C ASP A 302 31.33 10.12 -7.34
N GLU A 303 32.04 10.83 -8.22
CA GLU A 303 31.67 12.18 -8.66
C GLU A 303 30.75 12.17 -9.90
N GLY A 304 30.85 11.14 -10.75
CA GLY A 304 30.10 11.00 -12.01
C GLY A 304 28.66 10.49 -11.86
N LEU A 305 28.33 9.84 -10.73
CA LEU A 305 27.03 9.16 -10.53
C LEU A 305 25.87 10.12 -10.22
N GLY A 306 26.16 11.37 -9.86
CA GLY A 306 25.14 12.36 -9.50
C GLY A 306 24.33 12.00 -8.24
N VAL A 307 24.84 11.09 -7.41
CA VAL A 307 24.26 10.69 -6.12
C VAL A 307 25.25 10.99 -5.02
N ASP A 308 24.82 11.79 -4.04
CA ASP A 308 25.61 12.09 -2.86
C ASP A 308 25.99 10.77 -2.12
N PRO A 309 27.28 10.57 -1.75
CA PRO A 309 27.77 9.35 -1.12
C PRO A 309 27.00 8.94 0.14
N SER A 310 26.37 9.87 0.86
CA SER A 310 25.53 9.56 2.02
C SER A 310 24.29 8.73 1.70
N TYR A 311 23.89 8.63 0.42
CA TYR A 311 22.72 7.87 0.00
C TYR A 311 23.05 6.49 -0.60
N TRP A 312 24.32 6.15 -0.69
CA TRP A 312 24.76 4.88 -1.27
C TRP A 312 24.37 3.69 -0.38
N GLY A 313 23.90 2.61 -1.01
CA GLY A 313 23.45 1.41 -0.28
C GLY A 313 22.30 1.64 0.71
N THR A 314 21.68 2.83 0.75
CA THR A 314 20.68 3.13 1.78
C THR A 314 19.43 2.25 1.68
N MET A 315 19.12 1.65 0.53
CA MET A 315 17.94 0.79 0.41
C MET A 315 18.09 -0.58 1.06
N THR A 316 19.31 -1.10 1.15
CA THR A 316 19.63 -2.36 1.81
C THR A 316 19.85 -2.20 3.31
N ASN A 317 19.95 -0.98 3.83
CA ASN A 317 20.18 -0.76 5.27
C ASN A 317 18.87 -0.44 6.01
N GLU A 318 18.77 -0.93 7.25
CA GLU A 318 17.61 -0.66 8.11
C GLU A 318 17.41 0.84 8.31
N GLU A 319 16.15 1.22 8.45
CA GLU A 319 15.70 2.61 8.53
C GLU A 319 16.00 3.49 7.32
N TRP A 320 16.65 2.94 6.29
CA TRP A 320 17.20 3.64 5.14
C TRP A 320 18.25 4.69 5.49
N VAL A 321 19.16 4.31 6.39
CA VAL A 321 20.27 5.14 6.87
C VAL A 321 21.58 4.45 6.47
N ALA A 322 22.59 5.22 6.06
CA ALA A 322 23.87 4.68 5.60
C ALA A 322 24.53 3.76 6.63
N GLU A 323 24.53 4.13 7.91
CA GLU A 323 25.16 3.37 9.01
C GLU A 323 24.20 2.33 9.67
N GLY A 324 23.07 2.03 9.03
CA GLY A 324 22.11 1.05 9.56
C GLY A 324 22.60 -0.39 9.39
N PRO A 325 22.14 -1.35 10.23
CA PRO A 325 22.38 -2.76 9.98
C PRO A 325 21.76 -3.18 8.64
N LYS A 326 22.36 -4.15 7.97
CA LYS A 326 21.88 -4.66 6.68
C LYS A 326 20.54 -5.37 6.82
N MET A 327 19.70 -5.20 5.82
CA MET A 327 18.34 -5.72 5.71
C MET A 327 18.17 -6.40 4.36
N ASP A 328 17.58 -7.60 4.38
CA ASP A 328 17.36 -8.35 3.14
C ASP A 328 16.33 -7.66 2.25
N SER A 329 16.41 -7.90 0.94
CA SER A 329 15.38 -7.42 0.02
C SER A 329 14.02 -7.94 0.46
N ALA A 330 12.98 -7.11 0.34
CA ALA A 330 11.63 -7.52 0.65
C ALA A 330 11.19 -8.75 -0.18
N VAL A 331 11.73 -8.89 -1.39
CA VAL A 331 11.52 -10.08 -2.25
C VAL A 331 12.04 -11.34 -1.54
N ASP A 332 13.28 -11.30 -1.06
CA ASP A 332 13.93 -12.45 -0.42
C ASP A 332 13.20 -12.88 0.84
N VAL A 333 12.70 -11.94 1.64
CA VAL A 333 11.93 -12.27 2.85
C VAL A 333 10.68 -13.08 2.51
N VAL A 334 9.98 -12.72 1.42
CA VAL A 334 8.78 -13.47 0.98
C VAL A 334 9.15 -14.81 0.36
N VAL A 335 10.23 -14.87 -0.42
CA VAL A 335 10.73 -16.13 -1.02
C VAL A 335 11.20 -17.10 0.07
N ALA A 336 11.99 -16.62 1.03
CA ALA A 336 12.48 -17.39 2.17
C ALA A 336 11.33 -17.94 3.02
N GLU A 337 10.25 -17.17 3.20
CA GLU A 337 9.05 -17.66 3.87
C GLU A 337 8.38 -18.80 3.09
N GLY A 338 8.31 -18.69 1.76
CA GLY A 338 7.79 -19.77 0.91
C GLY A 338 8.59 -21.06 1.04
N VAL A 339 9.92 -20.96 1.14
CA VAL A 339 10.81 -22.08 1.42
C VAL A 339 10.57 -22.64 2.83
N ARG A 340 10.49 -21.77 3.85
CA ARG A 340 10.24 -22.15 5.25
C ARG A 340 8.92 -22.91 5.42
N ARG A 341 7.89 -22.55 4.68
CA ARG A 341 6.58 -23.23 4.68
C ARG A 341 6.53 -24.48 3.79
N GLY A 342 7.59 -24.76 3.02
CA GLY A 342 7.65 -25.93 2.14
C GLY A 342 6.69 -25.87 0.96
N LEU A 343 6.37 -24.67 0.45
CA LEU A 343 5.37 -24.50 -0.62
C LEU A 343 5.85 -25.02 -1.98
N ASN A 344 7.15 -25.28 -2.12
CA ASN A 344 7.77 -25.89 -3.31
C ASN A 344 7.36 -25.19 -4.62
N ALA A 345 7.46 -23.85 -4.66
CA ALA A 345 7.08 -23.02 -5.81
C ALA A 345 7.71 -23.49 -7.14
N HIS A 346 8.92 -24.08 -7.07
CA HIS A 346 9.62 -24.64 -8.23
C HIS A 346 8.79 -25.67 -9.03
N ARG A 347 7.89 -26.41 -8.36
CA ARG A 347 7.05 -27.44 -9.02
C ARG A 347 6.03 -26.87 -9.99
N TYR A 348 5.64 -25.61 -9.78
CA TYR A 348 4.61 -24.94 -10.57
C TYR A 348 5.19 -24.02 -11.65
N LEU A 349 6.52 -23.94 -11.80
CA LEU A 349 7.16 -22.99 -12.71
C LEU A 349 6.72 -23.17 -14.16
N LEU A 350 6.65 -24.41 -14.67
CA LEU A 350 6.20 -24.69 -16.03
C LEU A 350 4.75 -24.27 -16.24
N ASP A 351 3.86 -24.63 -15.31
CA ASP A 351 2.44 -24.25 -15.36
C ASP A 351 2.28 -22.73 -15.35
N TRP A 352 3.04 -22.04 -14.49
CA TRP A 352 3.03 -20.59 -14.40
C TRP A 352 3.61 -19.91 -15.64
N MET A 353 4.65 -20.47 -16.26
CA MET A 353 5.19 -19.95 -17.53
C MET A 353 4.13 -20.03 -18.63
N LEU A 354 3.46 -21.18 -18.77
CA LEU A 354 2.43 -21.41 -19.80
C LEU A 354 1.11 -20.68 -19.54
N TYR A 355 0.80 -20.39 -18.27
CA TYR A 355 -0.43 -19.71 -17.90
C TYR A 355 -0.59 -18.37 -18.62
N GLY A 356 -1.74 -18.17 -19.27
CA GLY A 356 -2.05 -16.94 -20.00
C GLY A 356 -1.57 -16.90 -21.45
N TYR A 357 -0.75 -17.87 -21.87
CA TYR A 357 -0.36 -18.07 -23.27
C TYR A 357 -1.14 -19.18 -23.95
N VAL A 358 -1.46 -20.25 -23.21
CA VAL A 358 -2.19 -21.41 -23.73
C VAL A 358 -3.49 -21.59 -22.94
N ASP A 359 -4.57 -21.84 -23.65
CA ASP A 359 -5.81 -22.35 -23.08
C ASP A 359 -5.62 -23.83 -22.76
N LEU A 360 -5.61 -24.17 -21.47
CA LEU A 360 -5.34 -25.53 -21.00
C LEU A 360 -6.44 -26.53 -21.40
N GLU A 361 -7.67 -26.06 -21.65
CA GLU A 361 -8.77 -26.95 -22.05
C GLU A 361 -8.75 -27.24 -23.55
N MET A 362 -8.49 -26.22 -24.37
CA MET A 362 -8.52 -26.33 -25.83
C MET A 362 -7.14 -26.61 -26.46
N GLY A 363 -6.05 -26.47 -25.71
CA GLY A 363 -4.67 -26.56 -26.19
C GLY A 363 -4.30 -25.47 -27.20
N ARG A 364 -5.08 -24.38 -27.29
CA ARG A 364 -4.90 -23.30 -28.25
C ARG A 364 -4.21 -22.11 -27.62
N ASN A 365 -3.43 -21.38 -28.41
CA ASN A 365 -2.81 -20.15 -27.93
C ASN A 365 -3.90 -19.09 -27.65
N LEU A 366 -3.76 -18.39 -26.53
CA LEU A 366 -4.61 -17.27 -26.17
C LEU A 366 -4.21 -16.02 -26.97
N PRO A 367 -5.17 -15.18 -27.35
CA PRO A 367 -4.86 -13.91 -28.00
C PRO A 367 -4.17 -12.96 -27.04
N VAL A 368 -3.06 -12.40 -27.49
CA VAL A 368 -2.34 -11.33 -26.78
C VAL A 368 -2.88 -9.98 -27.25
N PRO A 369 -3.28 -9.08 -26.33
CA PRO A 369 -3.66 -7.72 -26.70
C PRO A 369 -2.55 -7.04 -27.49
N ARG A 370 -2.90 -6.37 -28.58
CA ARG A 370 -1.95 -5.60 -29.38
C ARG A 370 -2.31 -4.12 -29.29
N LEU A 371 -1.30 -3.30 -29.01
CA LEU A 371 -1.43 -1.87 -29.22
C LEU A 371 -1.54 -1.63 -30.73
N GLU A 372 -2.54 -0.89 -31.15
CA GLU A 372 -2.68 -0.50 -32.55
C GLU A 372 -1.49 0.35 -32.98
N ARG A 373 -1.04 0.22 -34.23
CA ARG A 373 0.14 0.93 -34.76
C ARG A 373 0.00 2.46 -34.67
N ASP A 374 -1.24 2.95 -34.71
CA ASP A 374 -1.58 4.37 -34.60
C ASP A 374 -1.65 4.86 -33.15
N GLY A 375 -1.44 3.98 -32.16
CA GLY A 375 -1.44 4.29 -30.73
C GLY A 375 -2.81 4.61 -30.13
N ARG A 376 -3.90 4.48 -30.90
CA ARG A 376 -5.25 4.95 -30.50
C ARG A 376 -6.09 3.93 -29.73
N GLY A 377 -5.66 2.67 -29.68
CA GLY A 377 -6.44 1.63 -29.01
C GLY A 377 -5.66 0.35 -28.73
N VAL A 378 -6.22 -0.45 -27.83
CA VAL A 378 -5.80 -1.84 -27.59
C VAL A 378 -6.79 -2.73 -28.32
N VAL A 379 -6.31 -3.47 -29.32
CA VAL A 379 -7.11 -4.46 -30.05
C VAL A 379 -6.73 -5.84 -29.55
N VAL A 380 -7.71 -6.61 -29.08
CA VAL A 380 -7.50 -8.02 -28.74
C VAL A 380 -7.91 -8.86 -29.95
N PRO A 381 -6.98 -9.55 -30.62
CA PRO A 381 -7.34 -10.48 -31.69
C PRO A 381 -8.33 -11.54 -31.20
N ARG A 382 -9.20 -12.02 -32.08
CA ARG A 382 -10.16 -13.09 -31.72
C ARG A 382 -9.45 -14.43 -31.48
N GLU A 383 -8.37 -14.66 -32.22
CA GLU A 383 -7.61 -15.90 -32.19
C GLU A 383 -6.17 -15.61 -31.75
N GLY A 384 -5.56 -16.57 -31.04
CA GLY A 384 -4.16 -16.50 -30.66
C GLY A 384 -3.22 -16.72 -31.84
N ARG A 385 -1.91 -16.85 -31.56
CA ARG A 385 -0.97 -17.26 -32.61
C ARG A 385 -1.35 -18.64 -33.13
N PRO A 386 -1.38 -18.87 -34.45
CA PRO A 386 -1.63 -20.19 -35.02
C PRO A 386 -0.60 -21.19 -34.50
N LEU A 387 -0.99 -22.46 -34.45
CA LEU A 387 -0.08 -23.54 -34.08
C LEU A 387 0.95 -23.77 -35.21
N GLU A 388 2.09 -24.35 -34.88
CA GLU A 388 3.20 -24.56 -35.84
C GLU A 388 2.74 -25.28 -37.11
N GLY A 389 1.98 -26.38 -36.98
CA GLY A 389 1.43 -27.10 -38.14
C GLY A 389 0.32 -26.35 -38.91
N GLU A 390 -0.25 -25.27 -38.35
CA GLU A 390 -1.10 -24.35 -39.11
C GLU A 390 -0.23 -23.34 -39.86
N ILE A 391 0.82 -22.82 -39.21
CA ILE A 391 1.79 -21.91 -39.85
C ILE A 391 2.43 -22.58 -41.06
N GLU A 392 2.88 -23.83 -40.93
CA GLU A 392 3.47 -24.60 -42.03
C GLU A 392 2.51 -24.69 -43.23
N LYS A 393 1.24 -25.05 -42.99
CA LYS A 393 0.21 -25.09 -44.06
C LYS A 393 -0.04 -23.73 -44.69
N TRP A 394 0.04 -22.66 -43.91
CA TRP A 394 -0.13 -21.31 -44.43
C TRP A 394 1.07 -20.87 -45.26
N VAL A 395 2.28 -21.25 -44.84
CA VAL A 395 3.51 -21.02 -45.60
C VAL A 395 3.46 -21.80 -46.91
N GLU A 396 3.15 -23.11 -46.88
CA GLU A 396 2.97 -23.93 -48.08
C GLU A 396 1.95 -23.31 -49.05
N LYS A 397 0.80 -22.85 -48.52
CA LYS A 397 -0.22 -22.19 -49.35
C LYS A 397 0.26 -20.86 -49.94
N LEU A 398 1.03 -20.07 -49.18
CA LEU A 398 1.59 -18.82 -49.66
C LEU A 398 2.68 -19.06 -50.70
N ASP A 399 3.50 -20.09 -50.53
CA ASP A 399 4.51 -20.51 -51.52
C ASP A 399 3.85 -20.98 -52.82
N GLU A 400 2.71 -21.68 -52.74
CA GLU A 400 1.89 -22.04 -53.91
C GLU A 400 1.26 -20.82 -54.60
N GLU A 401 0.77 -19.82 -53.84
CA GLU A 401 0.13 -18.62 -54.41
C GLU A 401 1.12 -17.60 -54.97
N TYR A 402 2.29 -17.44 -54.35
CA TYR A 402 3.26 -16.38 -54.68
C TYR A 402 4.58 -16.89 -55.29
N GLY A 403 4.78 -18.20 -55.37
CA GLY A 403 5.84 -18.84 -56.16
C GLY A 403 7.26 -18.52 -55.70
N VAL A 404 7.58 -18.82 -54.43
CA VAL A 404 8.97 -18.88 -53.93
C VAL A 404 9.46 -20.32 -53.93
#